data_AF-A0A496P356-F1
#
_entry.id   AF-A0A496P356-F1
#
_cell.length_a   1.000
_cell.length_b   1.000
_cell.length_c   1.000
_cell.angle_alpha   90.00
_cell.angle_beta   90.00
_cell.angle_gamma   90.00
#
_symmetry.space_group_name_H-M   'P 1'
#
loop_
_entity.id
_entity.type
_entity.pdbx_description
1 polymer ?
#
loop_
_entity_poly.entity_id
_entity_poly.type
_entity_poly.pdbx_seq_one_letter_code
_entity_poly.pdbx_strand_id
1 'polypeptide(L)'
;MLSKITIQNFALIQHLSVSLENGLQVITGETGAGKSIILGALRLILGERADSKSISDPEKKSVVEAEFKITSSYLPFFEENDLDFEENTIIRREILPSGKSRAFINDIPVTLDVLKELSSKLIDIHSQFETSNLFSEEYQFKIIDGLSENKEIISDYQKKFVSYQNLKKELLSLENQLAERNKESDYQSFLLSELQEFNLDNINLEELKNKVNVGEHAELILENLGQISGRFQQEEMGILDSLNDIRNKIQKISENSPHLEQLSQRIEESYLELKD
;
A
#
# COMPACT_ATOMS: atom_id res chain seq x y z
N MET A 1 23.10 38.90 0.86
CA MET A 1 23.20 40.16 1.64
C MET A 1 21.94 40.98 1.43
N LEU A 2 21.31 41.48 2.49
CA LEU A 2 20.15 42.37 2.40
C LEU A 2 20.56 43.72 1.78
N SER A 3 20.01 44.08 0.61
CA SER A 3 20.29 45.33 -0.11
C SER A 3 19.24 46.40 0.14
N LYS A 4 17.98 46.00 0.36
CA LYS A 4 16.88 46.93 0.57
C LYS A 4 15.77 46.32 1.41
N ILE A 5 15.12 47.13 2.22
CA ILE A 5 13.88 46.77 2.91
C ILE A 5 12.81 47.84 2.68
N THR A 6 11.63 47.41 2.26
CA THR A 6 10.44 48.25 2.09
C THR A 6 9.36 47.78 3.06
N ILE A 7 8.81 48.70 3.82
CA ILE A 7 7.77 48.45 4.82
C ILE A 7 6.59 49.36 4.51
N GLN A 8 5.39 48.78 4.44
CA GLN A 8 4.15 49.52 4.25
C GLN A 8 3.10 49.05 5.25
N ASN A 9 2.46 50.02 5.91
CA ASN A 9 1.37 49.79 6.86
C ASN A 9 1.74 48.78 7.98
N PHE A 10 2.84 49.04 8.70
CA PHE A 10 3.33 48.15 9.76
C PHE A 10 3.80 48.97 10.97
N ALA A 11 3.29 48.61 12.16
CA ALA A 11 3.44 49.33 13.41
C ALA A 11 3.09 50.83 13.26
N LEU A 12 4.07 51.72 13.46
CA LEU A 12 3.90 53.17 13.30
C LEU A 12 4.26 53.67 11.88
N ILE A 13 4.65 52.77 10.97
CA ILE A 13 5.15 53.11 9.64
C ILE A 13 4.03 52.97 8.61
N GLN A 14 3.68 54.08 7.97
CA GLN A 14 2.83 54.07 6.78
C GLN A 14 3.60 53.58 5.55
N HIS A 15 4.80 54.13 5.34
CA HIS A 15 5.72 53.72 4.28
C HIS A 15 7.16 54.03 4.71
N LEU A 16 8.06 53.06 4.56
CA LEU A 16 9.50 53.20 4.74
C LEU A 16 10.20 52.40 3.65
N SER A 17 11.27 52.97 3.08
CA SER A 17 12.19 52.25 2.20
C SER A 17 13.61 52.59 2.61
N VAL A 18 14.40 51.60 2.99
CA VAL A 18 15.80 51.75 3.41
C VAL A 18 16.68 50.90 2.49
N SER A 19 17.72 51.51 1.93
CA SER A 19 18.78 50.80 1.21
C SER A 19 19.96 50.56 2.15
N LEU A 20 20.53 49.36 2.06
CA LEU A 20 21.55 48.84 2.95
C LEU A 20 22.79 48.50 2.11
N GLU A 21 23.95 48.73 2.69
CA GLU A 21 25.27 48.58 2.09
C GLU A 21 26.07 47.53 2.86
N ASN A 22 27.13 47.03 2.23
CA ASN A 22 27.89 45.92 2.78
C ASN A 22 28.69 46.38 4.02
N GLY A 23 28.82 45.48 5.00
CA GLY A 23 29.54 45.74 6.24
C GLY A 23 28.64 46.18 7.40
N LEU A 24 29.24 46.86 8.38
CA LEU A 24 28.55 47.27 9.60
C LEU A 24 27.68 48.49 9.34
N GLN A 25 26.38 48.33 9.54
CA GLN A 25 25.42 49.44 9.50
C GLN A 25 24.82 49.67 10.88
N VAL A 26 24.89 50.91 11.35
CA VAL A 26 24.42 51.29 12.68
C VAL A 26 23.19 52.17 12.54
N ILE A 27 22.06 51.68 13.04
CA ILE A 27 20.81 52.44 13.10
C ILE A 27 20.74 53.11 14.48
N THR A 28 20.76 54.44 14.48
CA THR A 28 20.65 55.27 15.70
C THR A 28 19.31 56.00 15.74
N GLY A 29 18.86 56.42 16.92
CA GLY A 29 17.64 57.22 17.10
C GLY A 29 17.37 57.50 18.58
N GLU A 30 16.35 58.31 18.86
CA GLU A 30 16.03 58.78 20.21
C GLU A 30 15.34 57.70 21.08
N THR A 31 14.38 56.97 20.51
CA THR A 31 13.47 56.10 21.30
C THR A 31 13.52 54.62 20.93
N GLY A 32 14.48 54.18 20.11
CA GLY A 32 14.65 52.76 19.73
C GLY A 32 13.50 52.15 18.88
N ALA A 33 12.38 52.87 18.73
CA ALA A 33 11.19 52.41 18.01
C ALA A 33 11.51 52.06 16.54
N GLY A 34 12.28 52.87 15.83
CA GLY A 34 12.65 52.61 14.43
C GLY A 34 13.44 51.30 14.25
N LYS A 35 14.39 51.01 15.16
CA LYS A 35 15.15 49.76 15.17
C LYS A 35 14.23 48.56 15.41
N SER A 36 13.35 48.64 16.42
CA SER A 36 12.42 47.57 16.75
C SER A 36 11.42 47.29 15.63
N ILE A 37 10.97 48.31 14.90
CA ILE A 37 10.06 48.14 13.77
C ILE A 37 10.76 47.43 12.59
N ILE A 38 11.98 47.82 12.25
CA ILE A 38 12.76 47.14 11.20
C ILE A 38 13.03 45.68 11.58
N LEU A 39 13.42 45.41 12.83
CA LEU A 39 13.60 44.05 13.32
C LEU A 39 12.30 43.23 13.28
N GLY A 40 11.17 43.83 13.67
CA GLY A 40 9.85 43.20 13.56
C GLY A 40 9.47 42.87 12.12
N ALA A 41 9.79 43.75 11.18
CA ALA A 41 9.56 43.52 9.76
C ALA A 41 10.45 42.39 9.21
N LEU A 42 11.73 42.33 9.59
CA LEU A 42 12.61 41.22 9.22
C LEU A 42 12.15 39.88 9.83
N ARG A 43 11.59 39.89 11.04
CA ARG A 43 10.96 38.70 11.64
C ARG A 43 9.75 38.20 10.84
N LEU A 44 8.96 39.09 10.24
CA LEU A 44 7.91 38.69 9.31
C LEU A 44 8.46 38.04 8.04
N ILE A 45 9.59 38.53 7.51
CA ILE A 45 10.29 37.92 6.38
C ILE A 45 10.85 36.53 6.76
N LEU A 46 11.30 36.34 8.00
CA LEU A 46 11.66 35.05 8.59
C LEU A 46 10.47 34.10 8.81
N GLY A 47 9.25 34.51 8.44
CA GLY A 47 8.05 33.68 8.53
C GLY A 47 7.48 33.56 9.95
N GLU A 48 7.86 34.45 10.87
CA GLU A 48 7.19 34.55 12.17
C GLU A 48 5.72 34.97 11.99
N ARG A 49 4.89 34.63 12.98
CA ARG A 49 3.49 35.03 12.97
C ARG A 49 3.36 36.53 13.14
N ALA A 50 2.57 37.16 12.28
CA ALA A 50 2.17 38.54 12.46
C ALA A 50 1.17 38.65 13.62
N ASP A 51 1.46 39.52 14.58
CA ASP A 51 0.45 39.97 15.54
C ASP A 51 -0.48 40.96 14.82
N SER A 52 -1.79 40.82 14.92
CA SER A 52 -2.74 41.77 14.31
C SER A 52 -2.57 43.19 14.86
N LYS A 53 -2.00 43.34 16.06
CA LYS A 53 -1.62 44.64 16.66
C LYS A 53 -0.45 45.32 15.95
N SER A 54 0.27 44.61 15.08
CA SER A 54 1.39 45.15 14.30
C SER A 54 0.94 45.82 13.01
N ILE A 55 -0.36 45.86 12.69
CA ILE A 55 -0.88 46.56 11.52
C ILE A 55 -1.28 48.00 11.93
N SER A 56 -0.81 49.00 11.19
CA SER A 56 -1.08 50.42 11.51
C SER A 56 -2.53 50.81 11.22
N ASP A 57 -2.96 50.51 10.00
CA ASP A 57 -4.30 50.74 9.45
C ASP A 57 -4.93 49.36 9.15
N PRO A 58 -5.91 48.92 9.95
CA PRO A 58 -6.51 47.59 9.82
C PRO A 58 -7.34 47.41 8.55
N GLU A 59 -7.70 48.50 7.86
CA GLU A 59 -8.47 48.44 6.61
C GLU A 59 -7.60 48.24 5.36
N LYS A 60 -6.27 48.38 5.50
CA LYS A 60 -5.32 48.23 4.40
C LYS A 60 -4.43 47.01 4.59
N LYS A 61 -3.92 46.46 3.48
CA LYS A 61 -2.92 45.39 3.57
C LYS A 61 -1.62 45.93 4.16
N SER A 62 -0.94 45.11 4.96
CA SER A 62 0.43 45.34 5.42
C SER A 62 1.39 44.59 4.52
N VAL A 63 2.47 45.22 4.09
CA VAL A 63 3.46 44.64 3.17
C VAL A 63 4.86 44.89 3.70
N VAL A 64 5.63 43.81 3.83
CA VAL A 64 7.07 43.89 4.08
C VAL A 64 7.77 43.19 2.92
N GLU A 65 8.75 43.87 2.34
CA GLU A 65 9.55 43.38 1.23
C GLU A 65 11.03 43.57 1.55
N ALA A 66 11.83 42.53 1.34
CA ALA A 66 13.25 42.52 1.56
C ALA A 66 13.96 42.00 0.30
N GLU A 67 14.91 42.78 -0.19
CA GLU A 67 15.70 42.45 -1.37
C GLU A 67 17.08 41.95 -0.92
N PHE A 68 17.51 40.83 -1.48
CA PHE A 68 18.77 40.19 -1.17
C PHE A 68 19.60 40.00 -2.42
N LYS A 69 20.87 40.41 -2.34
CA LYS A 69 21.91 39.97 -3.26
C LYS A 69 22.40 38.58 -2.85
N ILE A 70 22.04 37.55 -3.61
CA ILE A 70 22.40 36.15 -3.34
C ILE A 70 23.27 35.59 -4.46
N THR A 71 24.04 34.55 -4.15
CA THR A 71 24.91 33.85 -5.10
C THR A 71 24.25 32.59 -5.64
N SER A 72 24.78 32.05 -6.72
CA SER A 72 24.32 30.79 -7.34
C SER A 72 24.39 29.56 -6.43
N SER A 73 25.03 29.66 -5.25
CA SER A 73 24.99 28.62 -4.22
C SER A 73 23.58 28.30 -3.70
N TYR A 74 22.61 29.18 -3.91
CA TYR A 74 21.20 28.96 -3.55
C TYR A 74 20.39 28.34 -4.70
N LEU A 75 20.94 28.21 -5.91
CA LEU A 75 20.23 27.68 -7.08
C LEU A 75 19.51 26.35 -6.82
N PRO A 76 20.09 25.35 -6.12
CA PRO A 76 19.40 24.09 -5.84
C PRO A 76 18.09 24.29 -5.06
N PHE A 77 18.03 25.25 -4.12
CA PHE A 77 16.80 25.55 -3.38
C PHE A 77 15.69 26.09 -4.30
N PHE A 78 16.05 26.91 -5.28
CA PHE A 78 15.08 27.46 -6.23
C PHE A 78 14.57 26.37 -7.19
N GLU A 79 15.46 25.53 -7.70
CA GLU A 79 15.10 24.38 -8.55
C GLU A 79 14.22 23.37 -7.82
N GLU A 80 14.54 23.02 -6.56
CA GLU A 80 13.77 22.07 -5.75
C GLU A 80 12.35 22.57 -5.41
N ASN A 81 12.13 23.89 -5.42
CA ASN A 81 10.85 24.52 -5.08
C ASN A 81 10.12 25.13 -6.28
N ASP A 82 10.57 24.84 -7.52
CA ASP A 82 10.02 25.38 -8.77
C ASP A 82 9.96 26.93 -8.79
N LEU A 83 11.03 27.59 -8.34
CA LEU A 83 11.15 29.06 -8.28
C LEU A 83 12.17 29.59 -9.29
N ASP A 84 11.92 30.79 -9.82
CA ASP A 84 12.87 31.49 -10.68
C ASP A 84 14.01 32.09 -9.84
N PHE A 85 15.25 31.70 -10.14
CA PHE A 85 16.43 32.24 -9.47
C PHE A 85 16.86 33.57 -10.07
N GLU A 86 17.03 34.57 -9.21
CA GLU A 86 17.61 35.87 -9.56
C GLU A 86 18.65 36.28 -8.52
N GLU A 87 19.79 36.84 -8.96
CA GLU A 87 20.83 37.33 -8.04
C GLU A 87 20.29 38.40 -7.08
N ASN A 88 19.39 39.26 -7.56
CA ASN A 88 18.62 40.19 -6.73
C ASN A 88 17.28 39.56 -6.38
N THR A 89 17.28 38.68 -5.39
CA THR A 89 16.06 37.98 -4.95
C THR A 89 15.21 38.87 -4.06
N ILE A 90 13.91 38.94 -4.35
CA ILE A 90 12.93 39.68 -3.55
C ILE A 90 12.08 38.71 -2.75
N ILE A 91 12.04 38.92 -1.44
CA ILE A 91 11.18 38.19 -0.51
C ILE A 91 10.11 39.14 0.01
N ARG A 92 8.83 38.81 -0.18
CA ARG A 92 7.71 39.65 0.22
C ARG A 92 6.71 38.89 1.07
N ARG A 93 6.31 39.52 2.19
CA ARG A 93 5.26 39.06 3.08
C ARG A 93 4.12 40.07 3.08
N GLU A 94 2.90 39.60 2.79
CA GLU A 94 1.69 40.42 2.86
C GLU A 94 0.74 39.89 3.93
N ILE A 95 0.07 40.81 4.63
CA ILE A 95 -1.00 40.51 5.59
C ILE A 95 -2.22 41.32 5.17
N LEU A 96 -3.31 40.62 4.84
CA LEU A 96 -4.56 41.23 4.42
C LEU A 96 -5.37 41.70 5.64
N PRO A 97 -6.28 42.68 5.48
CA PRO A 97 -7.25 43.07 6.52
C PRO A 97 -8.04 41.89 7.09
N SER A 98 -8.27 40.84 6.29
CA SER A 98 -8.95 39.62 6.73
C SER A 98 -8.09 38.72 7.64
N GLY A 99 -6.86 39.11 7.97
CA GLY A 99 -5.88 38.32 8.73
C GLY A 99 -5.19 37.21 7.91
N LYS A 100 -5.56 37.01 6.65
CA LYS A 100 -4.88 36.05 5.77
C LYS A 100 -3.50 36.59 5.39
N SER A 101 -2.49 35.73 5.43
CA SER A 101 -1.13 36.11 5.07
C SER A 101 -0.64 35.37 3.83
N ARG A 102 0.13 36.06 2.98
CA ARG A 102 0.69 35.56 1.73
C ARG A 102 2.20 35.79 1.73
N ALA A 103 2.94 34.87 1.14
CA ALA A 103 4.38 34.99 0.94
C ALA A 103 4.69 34.91 -0.55
N PHE A 104 5.72 35.62 -0.96
CA PHE A 104 6.22 35.61 -2.32
C PHE A 104 7.75 35.59 -2.33
N ILE A 105 8.32 34.88 -3.30
CA ILE A 105 9.74 34.94 -3.65
C ILE A 105 9.77 35.24 -5.16
N ASN A 106 10.44 36.31 -5.58
CA ASN A 106 10.50 36.77 -6.98
C ASN A 106 9.11 36.80 -7.66
N ASP A 107 8.14 37.41 -6.96
CA ASP A 107 6.73 37.50 -7.37
C ASP A 107 5.95 36.17 -7.52
N ILE A 108 6.58 35.03 -7.27
CA ILE A 108 5.93 33.72 -7.22
C ILE A 108 5.36 33.47 -5.82
N PRO A 109 4.07 33.13 -5.67
CA PRO A 109 3.48 32.84 -4.37
C PRO A 109 4.04 31.53 -3.79
N VAL A 110 4.48 31.57 -2.53
CA VAL A 110 5.07 30.41 -1.83
C VAL A 110 4.37 30.10 -0.51
N THR A 111 4.59 28.89 -0.01
CA THR A 111 4.13 28.51 1.34
C THR A 111 4.99 29.20 2.41
N LEU A 112 4.49 29.23 3.65
CA LEU A 112 5.25 29.77 4.79
C LEU A 112 6.55 28.98 5.03
N ASP A 113 6.51 27.67 4.82
CA ASP A 113 7.64 26.80 5.14
C ASP A 113 8.79 27.02 4.16
N VAL A 114 8.49 27.16 2.86
CA VAL A 114 9.47 27.54 1.83
C VAL A 114 10.08 28.91 2.12
N LEU A 115 9.25 29.88 2.51
CA LEU A 115 9.72 31.21 2.93
C LEU A 115 10.70 31.13 4.11
N LYS A 116 10.36 30.36 5.15
CA LYS A 116 11.19 30.16 6.34
C LYS A 116 12.52 29.50 6.01
N GLU A 117 12.49 28.50 5.14
CA GLU A 117 13.69 27.77 4.77
C GLU A 117 14.69 28.68 4.05
N LEU A 118 14.24 29.53 3.11
CA LEU A 118 15.14 30.47 2.44
C LEU A 118 15.62 31.58 3.40
N SER A 119 14.68 32.23 4.08
CA SER A 119 14.96 33.40 4.91
C SER A 119 15.90 33.09 6.09
N SER A 120 15.79 31.91 6.71
CA SER A 120 16.69 31.46 7.78
C SER A 120 18.14 31.25 7.32
N LYS A 121 18.37 31.00 6.02
CA LYS A 121 19.72 30.93 5.42
C LYS A 121 20.29 32.31 5.05
N LEU A 122 19.47 33.37 5.09
CA LEU A 122 19.82 34.72 4.64
C LEU A 122 19.89 35.76 5.76
N ILE A 123 19.11 35.56 6.83
CA ILE A 123 18.96 36.50 7.94
C ILE A 123 19.18 35.73 9.24
N ASP A 124 20.06 36.25 10.07
CA ASP A 124 20.16 35.86 11.48
C ASP A 124 19.91 37.10 12.34
N ILE A 125 19.01 36.97 13.32
CA ILE A 125 18.66 38.05 14.24
C ILE A 125 19.19 37.66 15.61
N HIS A 126 19.99 38.55 16.19
CA HIS A 126 20.45 38.44 17.57
C HIS A 126 19.89 39.59 18.40
N SER A 127 18.93 39.28 19.25
CA SER A 127 18.26 40.17 20.18
C SER A 127 18.64 39.86 21.63
N GLN A 128 18.23 40.73 22.54
CA GLN A 128 18.62 40.73 23.95
C GLN A 128 18.22 39.45 24.73
N PHE A 129 17.47 38.52 24.12
CA PHE A 129 17.02 37.26 24.73
C PHE A 129 17.33 35.98 23.90
N GLU A 130 18.11 36.07 22.81
CA GLU A 130 18.39 34.93 21.90
C GLU A 130 19.65 34.12 22.23
N THR A 131 20.21 34.28 23.44
CA THR A 131 21.34 33.48 23.94
C THR A 131 21.06 31.97 23.96
N SER A 132 19.82 31.53 23.78
CA SER A 132 19.38 30.13 23.88
C SER A 132 19.90 29.22 22.76
N ASN A 133 20.07 29.71 21.52
CA ASN A 133 20.50 28.84 20.41
C ASN A 133 21.97 28.42 20.52
N LEU A 134 22.81 29.26 21.15
CA LEU A 134 24.22 28.96 21.40
C LEU A 134 24.41 27.76 22.36
N PHE A 135 23.41 27.49 23.19
CA PHE A 135 23.39 26.36 24.14
C PHE A 135 22.70 25.12 23.59
N SER A 136 22.16 25.16 22.36
CA SER A 136 21.61 23.95 21.75
C SER A 136 22.74 22.97 21.43
N GLU A 137 22.54 21.70 21.73
CA GLU A 137 23.50 20.63 21.42
C GLU A 137 23.86 20.63 19.93
N GLU A 138 22.87 20.83 19.06
CA GLU A 138 23.07 20.88 17.61
C GLU A 138 24.03 22.01 17.20
N TYR A 139 23.87 23.21 17.76
CA TYR A 139 24.76 24.33 17.46
C TYR A 139 26.16 24.09 18.03
N GLN A 140 26.28 23.53 19.22
CA GLN A 140 27.56 23.17 19.83
C GLN A 140 28.33 22.14 19.00
N PHE A 141 27.66 21.08 18.53
CA PHE A 141 28.28 20.11 17.62
C PHE A 141 28.70 20.75 16.30
N LYS A 142 27.87 21.63 15.70
CA LYS A 142 28.26 22.37 14.48
C LYS A 142 29.52 23.21 14.68
N ILE A 143 29.68 23.87 15.83
CA ILE A 143 30.91 24.61 16.14
C ILE A 143 32.10 23.66 16.25
N ILE A 144 31.96 22.59 17.05
CA ILE A 144 33.03 21.62 17.28
C ILE A 144 33.47 21.00 15.95
N ASP A 145 32.54 20.51 15.14
CA ASP A 145 32.81 19.93 13.83
C ASP A 145 33.41 20.96 12.86
N GLY A 146 32.94 22.21 12.91
CA GLY A 146 33.52 23.30 12.13
C GLY A 146 34.99 23.58 12.47
N LEU A 147 35.39 23.39 13.73
CA LEU A 147 36.76 23.61 14.23
C LEU A 147 37.64 22.36 14.20
N SER A 148 37.07 21.16 14.05
CA SER A 148 37.79 19.88 14.23
C SER A 148 38.40 19.30 12.95
N GLU A 149 38.35 20.03 11.83
CA GLU A 149 38.83 19.58 10.51
C GLU A 149 38.32 18.18 10.08
N ASN A 150 37.20 17.74 10.66
CA ASN A 150 36.68 16.36 10.56
C ASN A 150 35.65 16.17 9.43
N LYS A 151 35.57 17.11 8.48
CA LYS A 151 34.55 17.12 7.40
C LYS A 151 34.51 15.83 6.59
N GLU A 152 35.68 15.27 6.26
CA GLU A 152 35.76 14.00 5.51
C GLU A 152 35.25 12.81 6.33
N ILE A 153 35.59 12.77 7.62
CA ILE A 153 35.16 11.72 8.55
C ILE A 153 33.64 11.75 8.72
N ILE A 154 33.06 12.93 8.91
CA ILE A 154 31.60 13.12 9.02
C ILE A 154 30.92 12.68 7.72
N SER A 155 31.45 13.08 6.56
CA SER A 155 30.88 12.70 5.27
C SER A 155 30.89 11.18 5.04
N ASP A 156 32.00 10.51 5.35
CA ASP A 156 32.11 9.05 5.26
C ASP A 156 31.16 8.34 6.24
N TYR A 157 31.08 8.82 7.47
CA TYR A 157 30.14 8.32 8.47
C TYR A 157 28.69 8.44 7.99
N GLN A 158 28.29 9.62 7.49
CA GLN A 158 26.93 9.86 7.01
C GLN A 158 26.57 8.92 5.85
N LYS A 159 27.49 8.72 4.89
CA LYS A 159 27.28 7.76 3.78
C LYS A 159 27.07 6.34 4.29
N LYS A 160 27.93 5.88 5.20
CA LYS A 160 27.82 4.55 5.83
C LYS A 160 26.53 4.40 6.63
N PHE A 161 26.13 5.45 7.35
CA PHE A 161 24.92 5.47 8.16
C PHE A 161 23.66 5.38 7.29
N VAL A 162 23.59 6.13 6.18
CA VAL A 162 22.48 6.03 5.21
C VAL A 162 22.42 4.61 4.62
N SER A 163 23.56 4.05 4.22
CA SER A 163 23.62 2.66 3.73
C SER A 163 23.13 1.66 4.77
N TYR A 164 23.54 1.81 6.04
CA TYR A 164 23.10 0.96 7.15
C TYR A 164 21.58 1.06 7.36
N GLN A 165 21.01 2.27 7.35
CA GLN A 165 19.58 2.44 7.50
C GLN A 165 18.79 1.77 6.37
N ASN A 166 19.28 1.87 5.13
CA ASN A 166 18.64 1.23 3.98
C ASN A 166 18.69 -0.31 4.11
N LEU A 167 19.87 -0.87 4.41
CA LEU A 167 20.03 -2.31 4.64
C LEU A 167 19.17 -2.82 5.80
N LYS A 168 19.03 -2.04 6.87
CA LYS A 168 18.17 -2.38 8.01
C LYS A 168 16.69 -2.45 7.61
N LYS A 169 16.22 -1.52 6.77
CA LYS A 169 14.85 -1.54 6.25
C LYS A 169 14.62 -2.74 5.32
N GLU A 170 15.59 -3.03 4.46
CA GLU A 170 15.53 -4.16 3.55
C GLU A 170 15.49 -5.50 4.31
N LEU A 171 16.35 -5.67 5.31
CA LEU A 171 16.37 -6.85 6.18
C LEU A 171 15.00 -7.08 6.83
N LEU A 172 14.41 -6.04 7.42
CA LEU A 172 13.09 -6.13 8.05
C LEU A 172 12.00 -6.55 7.04
N SER A 173 12.07 -6.04 5.80
CA SER A 173 11.15 -6.44 4.73
C SER A 173 11.31 -7.91 4.36
N LEU A 174 12.55 -8.40 4.23
CA LEU A 174 12.84 -9.79 3.89
C LEU A 174 12.43 -10.75 5.01
N GLU A 175 12.65 -10.39 6.27
CA GLU A 175 12.20 -11.16 7.43
C GLU A 175 10.68 -11.33 7.44
N ASN A 176 9.93 -10.26 7.17
CA ASN A 176 8.48 -10.32 7.09
C ASN A 176 7.99 -11.18 5.91
N GLN A 177 8.63 -11.07 4.74
CA GLN A 177 8.31 -11.90 3.58
C GLN A 177 8.58 -13.39 3.84
N LEU A 178 9.69 -13.71 4.49
CA LEU A 178 10.04 -15.08 4.85
C LEU A 178 9.03 -15.66 5.84
N ALA A 179 8.60 -14.89 6.84
CA ALA A 179 7.58 -15.34 7.80
C ALA A 179 6.24 -15.65 7.12
N GLU A 180 5.79 -14.81 6.18
CA GLU A 180 4.55 -15.06 5.44
C GLU A 180 4.67 -16.27 4.50
N ARG A 181 5.79 -16.42 3.80
CA ARG A 181 6.02 -17.56 2.91
C ARG A 181 6.10 -18.89 3.65
N ASN A 182 6.67 -18.91 4.85
CA ASN A 182 6.68 -20.12 5.68
C ASN A 182 5.27 -20.54 6.09
N LYS A 183 4.41 -19.60 6.52
CA LYS A 183 3.01 -19.91 6.85
C LYS A 183 2.26 -20.47 5.64
N GLU A 184 2.46 -19.87 4.47
CA GLU A 184 1.83 -20.32 3.23
C GLU A 184 2.31 -21.73 2.84
N SER A 185 3.62 -21.99 2.96
CA SER A 185 4.21 -23.31 2.71
C SER A 185 3.67 -24.37 3.66
N ASP A 186 3.55 -24.07 4.95
CA ASP A 186 3.00 -24.98 5.96
C ASP A 186 1.53 -25.32 5.64
N TYR A 187 0.73 -24.32 5.29
CA TYR A 187 -0.67 -24.51 4.91
C TYR A 187 -0.82 -25.35 3.64
N GLN A 188 -0.03 -25.08 2.60
CA GLN A 188 -0.05 -25.86 1.36
C GLN A 188 0.42 -27.31 1.59
N SER A 189 1.43 -27.50 2.44
CA SER A 189 1.91 -28.84 2.80
C SER A 189 0.85 -29.64 3.55
N PHE A 190 0.12 -28.98 4.46
CA PHE A 190 -1.02 -29.57 5.15
C PHE A 190 -2.11 -30.00 4.16
N LEU A 191 -2.56 -29.12 3.26
CA LEU A 191 -3.57 -29.46 2.26
C LEU A 191 -3.13 -30.60 1.34
N LEU A 192 -1.86 -30.61 0.93
CA LEU A 192 -1.31 -31.69 0.10
C LEU A 192 -1.35 -33.02 0.85
N SER A 193 -0.95 -33.03 2.13
CA SER A 193 -1.02 -34.25 2.94
C SER A 193 -2.44 -34.75 3.12
N GLU A 194 -3.41 -33.86 3.34
CA GLU A 194 -4.83 -34.21 3.47
C GLU A 194 -5.35 -34.85 2.17
N LEU A 195 -5.03 -34.26 1.00
CA LEU A 195 -5.40 -34.81 -0.29
C LEU A 195 -4.76 -36.17 -0.59
N GLN A 196 -3.50 -36.35 -0.20
CA GLN A 196 -2.78 -37.62 -0.37
C GLN A 196 -3.34 -38.73 0.52
N GLU A 197 -3.77 -38.41 1.75
CA GLU A 197 -4.43 -39.37 2.65
C GLU A 197 -5.74 -39.90 2.06
N PHE A 198 -6.51 -39.07 1.36
CA PHE A 198 -7.76 -39.50 0.72
C PHE A 198 -7.56 -40.48 -0.46
N ASN A 199 -6.35 -40.56 -1.02
CA ASN A 199 -5.97 -41.51 -2.08
C ASN A 199 -7.02 -41.64 -3.21
N LEU A 200 -7.49 -40.47 -3.68
CA LEU A 200 -8.65 -40.34 -4.57
C LEU A 200 -8.45 -41.01 -5.94
N ASP A 201 -7.20 -41.20 -6.37
CA ASP A 201 -6.86 -41.81 -7.67
C ASP A 201 -7.37 -43.26 -7.80
N ASN A 202 -7.53 -43.95 -6.67
CA ASN A 202 -8.03 -45.33 -6.63
C ASN A 202 -9.56 -45.42 -6.44
N ILE A 203 -10.26 -44.28 -6.34
CA ILE A 203 -11.70 -44.25 -6.07
C ILE A 203 -12.46 -44.11 -7.40
N ASN A 204 -13.18 -45.17 -7.78
CA ASN A 204 -14.12 -45.11 -8.90
C ASN A 204 -15.50 -44.64 -8.40
N LEU A 205 -15.79 -43.34 -8.61
CA LEU A 205 -17.03 -42.70 -8.19
C LEU A 205 -18.28 -43.36 -8.80
N GLU A 206 -18.22 -43.75 -10.08
CA GLU A 206 -19.34 -44.40 -10.78
C GLU A 206 -19.67 -45.75 -10.14
N GLU A 207 -18.64 -46.54 -9.81
CA GLU A 207 -18.83 -47.84 -9.16
C GLU A 207 -19.41 -47.70 -7.75
N LEU A 208 -18.92 -46.73 -6.96
CA LEU A 208 -19.45 -46.41 -5.64
C LEU A 208 -20.91 -45.96 -5.70
N LYS A 209 -21.27 -45.09 -6.66
CA LYS A 209 -22.67 -44.68 -6.88
C LYS A 209 -23.56 -45.86 -7.22
N ASN A 210 -23.10 -46.78 -8.08
CA ASN A 210 -23.84 -47.99 -8.41
C ASN A 210 -24.04 -48.89 -7.18
N LYS A 211 -23.00 -49.09 -6.36
CA LYS A 211 -23.12 -49.85 -5.10
C LYS A 211 -24.12 -49.22 -4.13
N VAL A 212 -24.10 -47.91 -3.98
CA VAL A 212 -25.07 -47.18 -3.14
C VAL A 212 -26.49 -47.35 -3.69
N ASN A 213 -26.69 -47.17 -4.99
CA ASN A 213 -28.00 -47.30 -5.63
C ASN A 213 -28.58 -48.72 -5.50
N VAL A 214 -27.75 -49.75 -5.71
CA VAL A 214 -28.14 -51.15 -5.46
C VAL A 214 -28.48 -51.38 -3.98
N GLY A 215 -27.71 -50.79 -3.07
CA GLY A 215 -27.97 -50.85 -1.63
C GLY A 215 -29.30 -50.18 -1.23
N GLU A 216 -29.58 -48.99 -1.77
CA GLU A 216 -30.83 -48.26 -1.53
C GLU A 216 -32.07 -49.04 -2.01
N HIS A 217 -31.93 -49.76 -3.13
CA HIS A 217 -33.01 -50.57 -3.71
C HIS A 217 -32.93 -52.05 -3.34
N ALA A 218 -32.05 -52.45 -2.40
CA ALA A 218 -31.75 -53.85 -2.13
C ALA A 218 -32.99 -54.65 -1.70
N GLU A 219 -33.85 -54.07 -0.87
CA GLU A 219 -35.07 -54.72 -0.38
C GLU A 219 -36.06 -54.98 -1.52
N LEU A 220 -36.28 -53.98 -2.38
CA LEU A 220 -37.11 -54.11 -3.59
C LEU A 220 -36.53 -55.14 -4.57
N ILE A 221 -35.21 -55.14 -4.76
CA ILE A 221 -34.51 -56.09 -5.64
C ILE A 221 -34.68 -57.52 -5.09
N LEU A 222 -34.42 -57.74 -3.80
CA LEU A 222 -34.53 -59.05 -3.16
C LEU A 222 -35.97 -59.57 -3.15
N GLU A 223 -36.95 -58.71 -2.87
CA GLU A 223 -38.35 -59.08 -2.90
C GLU A 223 -38.79 -59.55 -4.30
N ASN A 224 -38.47 -58.76 -5.33
CA ASN A 224 -38.84 -59.10 -6.71
C ASN A 224 -38.07 -60.33 -7.21
N LEU A 225 -36.77 -60.46 -6.94
CA LEU A 225 -35.99 -61.64 -7.31
C LEU A 225 -36.51 -62.89 -6.58
N GLY A 226 -36.89 -62.79 -5.31
CA GLY A 226 -37.52 -63.87 -4.56
C GLY A 226 -38.85 -64.30 -5.17
N GLN A 227 -39.70 -63.35 -5.56
CA GLN A 227 -40.95 -63.64 -6.27
C GLN A 227 -40.71 -64.28 -7.65
N ILE A 228 -39.71 -63.82 -8.41
CA ILE A 228 -39.33 -64.39 -9.72
C ILE A 228 -38.83 -65.83 -9.54
N SER A 229 -37.87 -66.06 -8.64
CA SER A 229 -37.33 -67.38 -8.33
C SER A 229 -38.43 -68.34 -7.88
N GLY A 230 -39.35 -67.86 -7.03
CA GLY A 230 -40.53 -68.63 -6.61
C GLY A 230 -41.39 -69.09 -7.79
N ARG A 231 -41.64 -68.23 -8.78
CA ARG A 231 -42.42 -68.60 -9.98
C ARG A 231 -41.69 -69.59 -10.89
N PHE A 232 -40.36 -69.57 -10.90
CA PHE A 232 -39.57 -70.54 -11.67
C PHE A 232 -39.58 -71.94 -11.03
N GLN A 233 -39.63 -72.03 -9.70
CA GLN A 233 -39.43 -73.25 -8.91
C GLN A 233 -40.69 -73.79 -8.21
N GLN A 234 -41.87 -73.26 -8.48
CA GLN A 234 -43.11 -73.69 -7.83
C GLN A 234 -43.42 -75.18 -8.07
N GLU A 235 -43.69 -75.94 -7.00
CA GLU A 235 -43.79 -77.40 -7.00
C GLU A 235 -44.95 -77.99 -7.84
N GLU A 236 -46.01 -77.23 -8.14
CA GLU A 236 -47.16 -77.75 -8.90
C GLU A 236 -47.16 -77.37 -10.40
N MET A 237 -46.60 -76.22 -10.80
CA MET A 237 -46.42 -75.79 -12.20
C MET A 237 -45.34 -74.70 -12.35
N GLY A 238 -44.10 -75.02 -12.01
CA GLY A 238 -42.96 -74.13 -12.27
C GLY A 238 -42.77 -73.88 -13.78
N ILE A 239 -42.32 -72.67 -14.15
CA ILE A 239 -42.01 -72.34 -15.55
C ILE A 239 -40.92 -73.29 -16.09
N LEU A 240 -39.91 -73.63 -15.26
CA LEU A 240 -38.86 -74.57 -15.64
C LEU A 240 -39.38 -75.99 -15.82
N ASP A 241 -40.26 -76.46 -14.94
CA ASP A 241 -40.84 -77.80 -15.05
C ASP A 241 -41.77 -77.92 -16.26
N SER A 242 -42.53 -76.85 -16.54
CA SER A 242 -43.39 -76.76 -17.73
C SER A 242 -42.55 -76.74 -19.01
N LEU A 243 -41.46 -75.97 -19.05
CA LEU A 243 -40.51 -75.97 -20.16
C LEU A 243 -39.83 -77.33 -20.34
N ASN A 244 -39.51 -78.02 -19.24
CA ASN A 244 -38.94 -79.36 -19.28
C ASN A 244 -39.93 -80.40 -19.83
N ASP A 245 -41.23 -80.31 -19.49
CA ASP A 245 -42.26 -81.16 -20.09
C ASP A 245 -42.43 -80.87 -21.59
N ILE A 246 -42.45 -79.59 -21.99
CA ILE A 246 -42.51 -79.19 -23.40
C ILE A 246 -41.29 -79.71 -24.17
N ARG A 247 -40.08 -79.56 -23.61
CA ARG A 247 -38.82 -80.09 -24.12
C ARG A 247 -38.94 -81.60 -24.35
N ASN A 248 -39.38 -82.36 -23.34
CA ASN A 248 -39.52 -83.81 -23.43
C ASN A 248 -40.58 -84.24 -24.48
N LYS A 249 -41.66 -83.47 -24.65
CA LYS A 249 -42.69 -83.74 -25.65
C LYS A 249 -42.21 -83.47 -27.07
N ILE A 250 -41.51 -82.36 -27.30
CA ILE A 250 -40.96 -82.00 -28.61
C ILE A 250 -39.82 -82.95 -29.02
N GLN A 251 -38.99 -83.36 -28.06
CA GLN A 251 -37.93 -84.34 -28.30
C GLN A 251 -38.48 -85.71 -28.73
N LYS A 252 -39.69 -86.10 -28.29
CA LYS A 252 -40.33 -87.36 -28.74
C LYS A 252 -40.85 -87.33 -30.17
N ILE A 253 -41.08 -86.13 -30.73
CA ILE A 253 -41.62 -85.96 -32.09
C ILE A 253 -40.59 -85.36 -33.06
N SER A 254 -39.37 -85.07 -32.60
CA SER A 254 -38.32 -84.41 -33.37
C SER A 254 -37.89 -85.22 -34.59
N GLU A 255 -37.87 -86.56 -34.49
CA GLU A 255 -37.49 -87.48 -35.57
C GLU A 255 -38.47 -87.46 -36.76
N ASN A 256 -39.67 -86.87 -36.60
CA ASN A 256 -40.70 -86.87 -37.63
C ASN A 256 -40.52 -85.75 -38.67
N SER A 257 -39.68 -84.74 -38.41
CA SER A 257 -39.42 -83.64 -39.36
C SER A 257 -38.14 -82.86 -39.00
N PRO A 258 -37.31 -82.48 -39.99
CA PRO A 258 -36.13 -81.63 -39.77
C PRO A 258 -36.44 -80.29 -39.08
N HIS A 259 -37.66 -79.77 -39.26
CA HIS A 259 -38.10 -78.53 -38.61
C HIS A 259 -38.37 -78.73 -37.10
N LEU A 260 -38.84 -79.92 -36.70
CA LEU A 260 -39.08 -80.26 -35.30
C LEU A 260 -37.77 -80.51 -34.55
N GLU A 261 -36.75 -81.02 -35.22
CA GLU A 261 -35.41 -81.18 -34.67
C GLU A 261 -34.75 -79.83 -34.33
N GLN A 262 -34.84 -78.85 -35.24
CA GLN A 262 -34.40 -77.47 -34.98
C GLN A 262 -35.17 -76.82 -33.81
N LEU A 263 -36.49 -77.05 -33.72
CA LEU A 263 -37.30 -76.55 -32.60
C LEU A 263 -36.89 -77.20 -31.27
N SER A 264 -36.60 -78.51 -31.27
CA SER A 264 -36.13 -79.22 -30.08
C SER A 264 -34.83 -78.63 -29.56
N GLN A 265 -33.88 -78.34 -30.45
CA GLN A 265 -32.58 -77.77 -30.08
C GLN A 265 -32.72 -76.36 -29.49
N ARG A 266 -33.57 -75.51 -30.06
CA ARG A 266 -33.81 -74.16 -29.53
C ARG A 266 -34.44 -74.18 -28.14
N ILE A 267 -35.36 -75.11 -27.89
CA ILE A 267 -36.00 -75.26 -26.58
C ILE A 267 -35.01 -75.78 -25.55
N GLU A 268 -34.07 -76.66 -25.95
CA GLU A 268 -32.97 -77.10 -25.10
C GLU A 268 -32.09 -75.93 -24.65
N GLU A 269 -31.64 -75.10 -25.60
CA GLU A 269 -30.78 -73.95 -25.33
C GLU A 269 -31.48 -72.94 -24.40
N SER A 270 -32.74 -72.60 -24.70
CA SER A 270 -33.52 -71.69 -23.84
C SER A 270 -33.78 -72.26 -22.45
N TYR A 271 -33.93 -73.58 -22.29
CA TYR A 271 -34.09 -74.19 -20.97
C TYR A 271 -32.80 -74.07 -20.14
N LEU A 272 -31.64 -74.26 -20.77
CA LEU A 272 -30.35 -74.15 -20.08
C LEU A 272 -30.05 -72.70 -19.68
N GLU A 273 -30.31 -71.72 -20.56
CA GLU A 273 -30.14 -70.29 -20.24
C GLU A 273 -31.05 -69.81 -19.12
N LEU A 274 -32.30 -70.28 -19.07
CA LEU A 274 -33.25 -69.90 -18.03
C LEU A 274 -33.00 -70.59 -16.67
N LYS A 275 -32.12 -71.59 -16.64
CA LYS A 275 -31.77 -72.34 -15.43
C LYS A 275 -30.52 -71.78 -14.72
N ASP A 276 -29.63 -71.11 -15.45
CA ASP A 276 -28.41 -70.45 -14.93
C ASP A 276 -28.74 -69.24 -14.05
#